data_AF-A0A3D6EHN6-F1
#
_entry.id   AF-A0A3D6EHN6-F1
#
_cell.length_a   1.000
_cell.length_b   1.000
_cell.length_c   1.000
_cell.angle_alpha   90.00
_cell.angle_beta   90.00
_cell.angle_gamma   90.00
#
_symmetry.space_group_name_H-M   'P 1'
#
loop_
_entity.id
_entity.type
_entity.pdbx_description
1 polymer ?
#
loop_
_entity_poly.entity_id
_entity_poly.type
_entity_poly.pdbx_seq_one_letter_code
_entity_poly.pdbx_strand_id
1 'polypeptide(L)'
;FAIVLITLLAVFICTQMVDNFLFQPLIYSASIKSSPLEIFIVLLMAGHVGGIVGMLVAIPCYTVIRVIATNFFSDFKPIRRLMAATGSEQHA
;
A
#
# COMPACT_ATOMS: atom_id res chain seq x y z
N PHE A 1 12.04 24.68 -32.66
CA PHE A 1 10.98 23.69 -32.40
C PHE A 1 11.56 22.31 -32.07
N ALA A 2 12.34 21.66 -32.95
CA ALA A 2 12.92 20.34 -32.68
C ALA A 2 13.82 20.27 -31.43
N ILE A 3 14.68 21.27 -31.22
CA ILE A 3 15.52 21.37 -30.01
C ILE A 3 14.68 21.39 -28.73
N VAL A 4 13.59 22.17 -28.71
CA VAL A 4 12.70 22.26 -27.54
C VAL A 4 12.04 20.91 -27.27
N LEU A 5 11.60 20.18 -28.30
CA LEU A 5 10.99 18.86 -28.16
C LEU A 5 11.97 17.84 -27.57
N ILE A 6 13.23 17.84 -28.02
CA ILE A 6 14.26 16.92 -27.55
C ILE A 6 14.59 17.18 -26.08
N THR A 7 14.73 18.45 -25.68
CA THR A 7 14.99 18.80 -24.28
C THR A 7 13.83 18.40 -23.37
N LEU A 8 12.59 18.58 -23.82
CA LEU A 8 11.40 18.20 -23.05
C LEU A 8 11.31 16.68 -22.86
N LEU A 9 11.58 15.91 -23.91
CA LEU A 9 11.66 14.45 -23.85
C LEU A 9 12.77 13.96 -22.92
N ALA A 10 13.96 14.57 -23.00
CA ALA A 10 15.08 14.20 -22.14
C ALA A 10 14.77 14.44 -20.66
N VAL A 11 14.22 15.60 -20.32
CA VAL A 11 13.81 15.93 -18.95
C VAL A 11 12.70 14.98 -18.48
N PHE A 12 11.69 14.72 -19.33
CA PHE A 12 10.60 13.80 -19.00
C PHE A 12 11.11 12.39 -18.70
N ILE A 13 12.01 11.85 -19.53
CA ILE A 13 12.58 10.52 -19.32
C ILE A 13 13.41 10.48 -18.03
N CYS A 14 14.24 11.50 -17.77
CA CYS A 14 15.01 11.58 -16.53
C CYS A 14 14.11 11.60 -15.29
N THR A 15 13.08 12.44 -15.28
CA THR A 15 12.11 12.50 -14.17
C THR A 15 11.37 11.18 -14.01
N GLN A 16 10.88 10.59 -15.11
CA GLN A 16 10.20 9.29 -15.08
C GLN A 16 11.09 8.17 -14.52
N MET A 17 12.38 8.16 -14.84
CA MET A 17 13.32 7.16 -14.28
C MET A 17 13.47 7.34 -12.77
N VAL A 18 13.59 8.57 -12.28
CA VAL A 18 13.69 8.87 -10.85
C VAL A 18 12.39 8.53 -10.12
N ASP A 19 11.23 8.89 -10.68
CA ASP A 19 9.93 8.57 -10.12
C ASP A 19 9.71 7.07 -10.02
N ASN A 20 9.96 6.32 -11.09
CA ASN A 20 9.72 4.87 -11.13
C ASN A 20 10.71 4.08 -10.26
N PHE A 21 11.96 4.54 -10.11
CA PHE A 21 13.01 3.76 -9.43
C PHE A 21 13.28 4.19 -7.99
N LEU A 22 13.08 5.47 -7.65
CA LEU A 22 13.29 5.97 -6.30
C LEU A 22 11.96 6.25 -5.61
N PHE A 23 11.17 7.18 -6.13
CA PHE A 23 9.98 7.64 -5.41
C PHE A 23 8.93 6.54 -5.28
N GLN A 24 8.69 5.77 -6.33
CA GLN A 24 7.74 4.67 -6.32
C GLN A 24 8.05 3.64 -5.20
N PRO A 25 9.27 3.06 -5.08
CA PRO A 25 9.58 2.17 -3.97
C PRO A 25 9.69 2.88 -2.62
N LEU A 26 10.13 4.14 -2.54
CA LEU A 26 10.17 4.88 -1.26
C LEU A 26 8.76 5.10 -0.70
N ILE A 27 7.82 5.47 -1.56
CA ILE A 27 6.40 5.68 -1.23
C ILE A 27 5.72 4.35 -0.88
N TYR A 28 5.97 3.29 -1.66
CA TYR A 28 5.41 1.96 -1.37
C TYR A 28 6.03 1.30 -0.11
N SER A 29 7.34 1.47 0.11
CA SER A 29 8.05 0.98 1.30
C SER A 29 7.56 1.65 2.58
N ALA A 30 7.24 2.95 2.54
CA ALA A 30 6.75 3.68 3.70
C ALA A 30 5.30 3.33 4.10
N SER A 31 4.45 2.92 3.16
CA SER A 31 3.00 2.79 3.43
C SER A 31 2.49 1.38 3.73
N ILE A 32 3.20 0.33 3.32
CA ILE A 32 2.57 -1.00 3.31
C ILE A 32 3.58 -2.11 3.56
N LYS A 33 3.69 -2.58 4.82
CA LYS A 33 4.24 -3.90 5.18
C LYS A 33 3.36 -5.07 4.68
N SER A 34 2.62 -4.89 3.59
CA SER A 34 1.88 -5.97 2.96
C SER A 34 2.80 -6.55 1.91
N SER A 35 3.11 -7.84 2.03
CA SER A 35 3.93 -8.52 1.03
C SER A 35 3.28 -8.32 -0.34
N PRO A 36 4.04 -7.98 -1.40
CA PRO A 36 3.53 -7.91 -2.78
C PRO A 36 2.72 -9.14 -3.21
N LEU A 37 2.99 -10.28 -2.55
CA LEU A 37 2.24 -11.52 -2.63
C LEU A 37 0.72 -11.37 -2.35
N GLU A 38 0.32 -10.54 -1.39
CA GLU A 38 -1.09 -10.37 -1.00
C GLU A 38 -1.90 -9.72 -2.14
N ILE A 39 -1.37 -8.62 -2.70
CA ILE A 39 -1.96 -7.93 -3.85
C ILE A 39 -2.02 -8.87 -5.06
N PHE A 40 -0.99 -9.71 -5.25
CA PHE A 40 -0.96 -10.72 -6.31
C PHE A 40 -2.09 -11.75 -6.17
N ILE A 41 -2.33 -12.28 -4.96
CA ILE A 41 -3.42 -13.23 -4.70
C ILE A 41 -4.79 -12.57 -4.96
N VAL A 42 -4.99 -11.33 -4.49
CA VAL A 42 -6.24 -10.59 -4.73
C VAL A 42 -6.48 -10.36 -6.22
N LEU A 43 -5.44 -9.99 -6.98
CA LEU A 43 -5.51 -9.83 -8.44
C LEU A 43 -5.84 -11.13 -9.16
N LEU A 44 -5.23 -12.26 -8.77
CA LEU A 44 -5.53 -13.56 -9.36
C LEU A 44 -6.99 -13.98 -9.12
N MET A 45 -7.50 -13.79 -7.90
CA MET A 45 -8.90 -14.07 -7.60
C MET A 45 -9.85 -13.14 -8.35
N ALA A 46 -9.58 -11.84 -8.36
CA ALA A 46 -10.41 -10.86 -9.07
C ALA A 46 -10.36 -11.05 -10.58
N GLY A 47 -9.21 -11.47 -11.11
CA GLY A 47 -9.03 -11.85 -12.51
C GLY A 47 -9.81 -13.09 -12.90
N HIS A 48 -9.90 -14.09 -12.02
CA HIS A 48 -10.71 -15.28 -12.27
C HIS A 48 -12.21 -14.98 -12.23
N VAL A 49 -12.66 -14.09 -11.33
CA VAL A 49 -14.09 -13.76 -11.17
C VAL A 49 -14.58 -12.73 -12.20
N GLY A 50 -13.77 -11.73 -12.52
CA GLY A 50 -14.18 -10.57 -13.34
C GLY A 50 -13.24 -10.23 -14.50
N GLY A 51 -12.26 -11.09 -14.81
CA GLY A 51 -11.29 -10.84 -15.87
C GLY A 51 -10.47 -9.56 -15.65
N ILE A 52 -10.14 -8.88 -16.74
CA ILE A 52 -9.35 -7.63 -16.71
C ILE A 52 -10.06 -6.52 -15.91
N VAL A 53 -11.40 -6.43 -16.01
CA VAL A 53 -12.18 -5.44 -15.27
C VAL A 53 -12.11 -5.71 -13.76
N GLY A 54 -12.23 -6.99 -13.36
CA GLY A 54 -12.05 -7.42 -11.98
C GLY A 54 -10.68 -7.05 -11.43
N MET A 55 -9.61 -7.27 -12.22
CA MET A 55 -8.25 -6.89 -11.83
C MET A 55 -8.08 -5.37 -11.62
N LEU A 56 -8.67 -4.53 -12.47
CA LEU A 56 -8.61 -3.06 -12.32
C LEU A 56 -9.30 -2.57 -11.05
N VAL A 57 -10.45 -3.15 -10.72
CA VAL A 57 -11.24 -2.76 -9.53
C VAL A 57 -10.64 -3.35 -8.24
N ALA A 58 -9.85 -4.42 -8.33
CA ALA A 58 -9.27 -5.10 -7.17
C ALA A 58 -8.38 -4.20 -6.31
N ILE A 59 -7.53 -3.38 -6.95
CA ILE A 59 -6.58 -2.47 -6.27
C ILE A 59 -7.29 -1.39 -5.43
N PRO A 60 -8.22 -0.59 -5.99
CA PRO A 60 -8.95 0.39 -5.19
C PRO A 60 -9.84 -0.28 -4.15
N CYS A 61 -10.46 -1.43 -4.45
CA CYS A 61 -11.30 -2.15 -3.49
C CYS A 61 -10.48 -2.65 -2.28
N TYR A 62 -9.30 -3.23 -2.51
CA TYR A 62 -8.36 -3.62 -1.44
C TYR A 62 -7.97 -2.42 -0.57
N THR A 63 -7.72 -1.27 -1.20
CA THR A 63 -7.38 -0.03 -0.48
C THR A 63 -8.52 0.43 0.41
N VAL A 64 -9.76 0.43 -0.08
CA VAL A 64 -10.95 0.82 0.71
C VAL A 64 -11.13 -0.12 1.90
N ILE A 65 -11.09 -1.43 1.68
CA ILE A 65 -11.23 -2.44 2.75
C ILE A 65 -10.13 -2.26 3.80
N ARG A 66 -8.88 -2.05 3.37
CA ARG A 66 -7.73 -1.85 4.27
C ARG A 66 -7.86 -0.56 5.09
N VAL A 67 -8.32 0.54 4.49
CA VAL A 67 -8.54 1.80 5.20
C VAL A 67 -9.65 1.65 6.24
N ILE A 68 -10.77 1.03 5.86
CA ILE A 68 -11.87 0.76 6.79
C ILE A 68 -11.40 -0.14 7.93
N ALA A 69 -10.71 -1.24 7.63
CA ALA A 69 -10.19 -2.15 8.64
C ALA A 69 -9.17 -1.46 9.57
N THR A 70 -8.26 -0.66 9.03
CA THR A 70 -7.27 0.07 9.84
C THR A 70 -7.95 1.11 10.73
N ASN A 71 -8.94 1.84 10.22
CA ASN A 71 -9.66 2.85 10.99
C ASN A 71 -10.55 2.21 12.08
N PHE A 72 -11.21 1.09 11.78
CA PHE A 72 -12.01 0.35 12.77
C PHE A 72 -11.15 -0.35 13.83
N PHE A 73 -10.04 -0.98 13.44
CA PHE A 73 -9.17 -1.70 14.39
C PHE A 73 -8.27 -0.76 15.21
N SER A 74 -7.98 0.45 14.74
CA SER A 74 -7.19 1.43 15.50
C SER A 74 -7.94 1.97 16.74
N ASP A 75 -9.27 1.94 16.72
CA ASP A 75 -10.11 2.27 17.89
C ASP A 75 -10.17 1.15 18.95
N PHE A 76 -9.70 -0.06 18.65
CA PHE A 76 -9.63 -1.12 19.64
C PHE A 76 -8.43 -0.91 20.58
N LYS A 77 -8.74 -0.20 21.68
CA LYS A 77 -7.99 -0.08 22.94
C LYS A 77 -7.81 -1.35 23.83
N PRO A 78 -8.33 -2.58 23.58
CA PRO A 78 -8.31 -3.62 24.61
C PRO A 78 -6.91 -4.21 24.87
N ILE A 79 -5.98 -4.08 23.92
CA ILE A 79 -4.62 -4.63 24.06
C ILE A 79 -3.81 -3.87 25.13
N ARG A 80 -4.11 -2.58 25.37
CA ARG A 80 -3.44 -1.79 26.41
C ARG A 80 -3.90 -2.14 27.83
N ARG A 81 -5.08 -2.77 27.99
CA ARG A 81 -5.60 -3.20 29.30
C ARG A 81 -5.06 -4.55 29.74
N LEU A 82 -4.74 -5.44 28.79
CA LEU A 82 -4.13 -6.74 29.10
C LEU A 82 -2.67 -6.60 29.55
N MET A 83 -1.90 -5.67 28.96
CA MET A 83 -0.53 -5.39 29.43
C MET A 83 -0.49 -4.62 30.76
N ALA A 84 -1.52 -3.83 31.09
CA ALA A 84 -1.59 -3.12 32.37
C ALA A 84 -2.02 -4.02 33.55
N ALA A 85 -2.76 -5.10 33.29
CA ALA A 85 -3.23 -6.04 34.31
C ALA A 85 -2.17 -7.08 34.72
N THR A 86 -1.13 -7.30 33.90
CA THR A 86 -0.04 -8.25 34.21
C THR A 86 1.11 -7.60 35.00
N GLY A 87 1.08 -6.29 35.22
CA GLY A 87 2.15 -5.55 35.93
C GLY A 87 1.98 -5.41 37.45
N SER A 88 0.90 -5.92 38.05
CA SER A 88 0.61 -5.74 39.48
C SER A 88 0.64 -7.03 40.31
N GLU A 89 1.04 -8.17 39.75
CA GLU A 89 1.15 -9.45 40.49
C GLU A 89 2.59 -9.96 40.67
N GLN A 90 3.61 -9.13 40.40
CA GLN A 90 5.01 -9.55 40.54
C GLN A 90 5.82 -8.76 41.58
N HIS A 91 5.15 -7.93 42.38
CA HIS A 91 5.73 -7.29 43.56
C HIS A 91 4.73 -7.25 44.72
N ALA A 92 4.45 -8.41 45.31
CA ALA A 92 3.95 -8.55 46.68
C ALA A 92 4.53 -9.84 47.29
#